data_AF-A0A3M9YLF8-F1
#
_entry.id   AF-A0A3M9YLF8-F1
#
_cell.length_a   1.000
_cell.length_b   1.000
_cell.length_c   1.000
_cell.angle_alpha   90.00
_cell.angle_beta   90.00
_cell.angle_gamma   90.00
#
_symmetry.space_group_name_H-M   'P 1'
#
loop_
_entity.id
_entity.type
_entity.pdbx_description
1 polymer ?
#
loop_
_entity_poly.entity_id
_entity_poly.type
_entity_poly.pdbx_seq_one_letter_code
_entity_poly.pdbx_strand_id
1 'polypeptide(L)' 'MRLFSPDLFRNFGFGFVLGALLIAGANAESWGGELAPAAQAAELRAGPADAPTAEFVIAP' A
#
# COMPACT_ATOMS: atom_id res chain seq x y z
N MET A 1 26.98 -17.59 27.42
CA MET A 1 27.12 -17.25 25.99
C MET A 1 26.36 -15.95 25.74
N ARG A 2 27.02 -14.87 25.35
CA ARG A 2 26.34 -13.60 25.03
C ARG A 2 25.72 -13.74 23.64
N LEU A 3 24.43 -14.10 23.58
CA LEU A 3 23.67 -14.19 22.32
C LEU A 3 23.58 -12.85 21.57
N PHE A 4 23.84 -11.74 22.25
CA PHE A 4 23.73 -10.38 21.73
C PHE A 4 25.07 -9.66 21.86
N SER A 5 26.06 -10.08 21.07
CA SER A 5 27.33 -9.36 20.98
C SER A 5 27.22 -8.20 20.00
N PRO A 6 27.92 -7.08 20.24
CA PRO A 6 27.97 -5.96 19.30
C PRO A 6 28.44 -6.38 17.89
N ASP A 7 29.36 -7.34 17.82
CA ASP A 7 29.87 -7.87 16.55
C ASP A 7 28.80 -8.63 15.77
N LEU A 8 27.91 -9.36 16.45
CA LEU A 8 26.78 -10.02 15.80
C LEU A 8 25.87 -8.98 15.14
N PHE A 9 25.49 -7.93 15.87
CA PHE A 9 24.66 -6.85 15.32
C PHE A 9 25.33 -6.11 14.18
N ARG A 10 26.65 -5.87 14.24
CA ARG A 10 27.40 -5.25 13.13
C ARG A 10 27.36 -6.14 11.89
N ASN A 11 27.80 -7.38 12.01
CA ASN A 11 27.97 -8.26 10.86
C ASN A 11 26.62 -8.63 10.24
N PHE A 12 25.64 -9.00 11.07
CA PHE A 12 24.27 -9.23 10.63
C PHE A 12 23.67 -7.96 10.05
N GLY A 13 23.78 -6.83 10.75
CA GLY A 13 23.19 -5.56 10.34
C GLY A 13 23.72 -5.08 8.99
N PHE A 14 25.03 -5.11 8.76
CA PHE A 14 25.60 -4.73 7.46
C PHE A 14 25.15 -5.66 6.33
N GLY A 15 25.18 -6.98 6.56
CA GLY A 15 24.70 -7.95 5.57
C GLY A 15 23.22 -7.80 5.27
N PHE A 16 22.40 -7.60 6.31
CA PHE A 16 20.97 -7.39 6.21
C PHE A 16 20.64 -6.11 5.45
N VAL A 17 21.25 -4.98 5.81
CA VAL A 17 21.02 -3.69 5.13
C VAL A 17 21.44 -3.77 3.67
N LEU A 18 22.62 -4.33 3.38
CA LEU A 18 23.09 -4.49 2.01
C LEU A 18 22.14 -5.38 1.20
N GLY A 19 21.73 -6.53 1.75
CA GLY A 19 20.78 -7.44 1.10
C GLY A 19 19.40 -6.81 0.89
N ALA A 20 18.88 -6.10 1.89
CA ALA A 20 17.60 -5.41 1.79
C ALA A 20 17.62 -4.34 0.69
N LEU A 21 18.70 -3.56 0.59
CA LEU A 21 18.87 -2.57 -0.48
C LEU A 21 18.92 -3.22 -1.87
N LEU A 22 19.63 -4.35 -2.02
CA LEU A 22 19.70 -5.08 -3.28
C LEU A 22 18.33 -5.62 -3.70
N ILE A 23 17.59 -6.25 -2.78
CA ILE A 23 16.25 -6.78 -3.08
C ILE A 23 15.25 -5.65 -3.37
N ALA A 24 15.24 -4.60 -2.56
CA ALA A 24 14.36 -3.46 -2.78
C ALA A 24 14.65 -2.78 -4.13
N GLY A 25 15.94 -2.58 -4.48
CA GLY A 25 16.32 -2.03 -5.77
C GLY A 25 15.91 -2.93 -6.94
N ALA A 26 16.15 -4.24 -6.83
CA ALA A 26 15.78 -5.20 -7.88
C ALA A 26 14.26 -5.31 -8.11
N ASN A 27 13.45 -5.00 -7.11
CA ASN A 27 11.98 -5.09 -7.19
C ASN A 27 11.30 -3.71 -7.26
N ALA A 28 12.07 -2.61 -7.33
CA ALA A 28 11.55 -1.25 -7.24
C ALA A 28 10.47 -0.94 -8.27
N GLU A 29 10.63 -1.42 -9.51
CA GLU A 29 9.62 -1.23 -10.57
C GLU A 29 8.34 -2.03 -10.31
N SER A 30 8.44 -3.20 -9.68
CA SER A 30 7.27 -4.06 -9.38
C SER A 30 6.38 -3.49 -8.27
N TRP A 31 6.98 -2.77 -7.32
CA TRP A 31 6.26 -2.22 -6.17
C TRP A 31 5.35 -1.04 -6.53
N GLY A 32 5.53 -0.43 -7.72
CA GLY A 32 4.69 0.67 -8.18
C GLY A 32 3.19 0.32 -8.26
N GLY A 33 2.85 -0.95 -8.55
CA GLY A 33 1.47 -1.42 -8.58
C GLY A 33 0.90 -1.76 -7.20
N GLU A 34 1.73 -2.26 -6.28
CA GLU A 34 1.33 -2.62 -4.91
C GLU A 34 1.20 -1.41 -3.98
N LEU A 35 1.97 -0.36 -4.24
CA LEU A 35 1.94 0.91 -3.52
C LEU A 35 0.99 1.94 -4.14
N ALA A 36 0.41 1.64 -5.31
CA ALA A 36 -0.58 2.49 -5.94
C ALA A 36 -1.80 2.63 -5.00
N PRO A 37 -2.42 3.82 -4.90
CA PRO A 37 -3.69 3.96 -4.23
C PRO A 37 -4.68 2.93 -4.77
N ALA A 38 -5.36 2.21 -3.87
CA ALA A 38 -6.43 1.30 -4.27
C ALA A 38 -7.37 2.05 -5.21
N ALA A 39 -7.77 1.41 -6.32
CA ALA A 39 -8.56 2.03 -7.39
C ALA A 39 -9.68 2.90 -6.78
N GLN A 40 -9.46 4.21 -6.82
CA GLN A 40 -10.35 5.15 -6.17
C GLN A 40 -11.58 5.27 -7.06
N ALA A 41 -12.72 4.76 -6.59
CA ALA A 41 -13.99 4.96 -7.29
C ALA A 41 -14.18 6.47 -7.51
N ALA A 42 -14.45 6.87 -8.75
CA ALA A 42 -14.66 8.26 -9.08
C ALA A 42 -15.73 8.85 -8.15
N GLU A 43 -15.44 10.01 -7.57
CA GLU A 43 -16.38 10.72 -6.72
C GLU A 43 -17.66 10.96 -7.51
N LEU A 44 -18.77 10.36 -7.06
CA LEU A 44 -20.08 10.54 -7.70
C LEU A 44 -20.45 12.01 -7.52
N ARG A 45 -20.38 12.79 -8.60
CA ARG A 45 -20.74 14.19 -8.55
C ARG A 45 -22.24 14.29 -8.31
N ALA A 46 -22.63 14.51 -7.05
CA ALA A 46 -24.01 14.78 -6.65
C ALA A 46 -24.54 16.01 -7.40
N GLY A 47 -25.20 15.75 -8.53
CA GLY A 47 -25.95 16.74 -9.28
C GLY A 47 -27.43 16.68 -8.90
N PRO A 48 -28.23 17.70 -9.23
CA PRO A 48 -29.68 17.66 -9.03
C PRO A 48 -30.39 16.51 -9.79
N ALA A 49 -29.67 15.73 -10.59
CA ALA A 49 -30.14 14.53 -11.27
C ALA A 49 -30.00 13.23 -10.44
N ASP A 50 -29.36 13.26 -9.26
CA ASP A 50 -29.15 12.09 -8.39
C ASP A 50 -30.27 11.86 -7.35
N ALA A 51 -31.33 12.66 -7.40
CA ALA A 51 -32.54 12.38 -6.64
C ALA A 51 -33.28 11.20 -7.30
N PRO A 52 -33.72 10.17 -6.55
CA PRO A 52 -34.51 9.08 -7.11
C PRO A 52 -35.72 9.65 -7.84
N THR A 53 -35.90 9.30 -9.11
CA THR A 53 -37.09 9.69 -9.86
C THR A 53 -38.31 9.07 -9.19
N ALA A 54 -39.45 9.78 -9.23
CA ALA A 54 -40.68 9.40 -8.51
C ALA A 54 -41.20 7.99 -8.88
N GLU A 55 -40.74 7.43 -9.99
CA GLU A 55 -41.02 6.05 -10.41
C GLU A 55 -40.35 4.97 -9.54
N PHE A 56 -39.29 5.31 -8.80
CA PHE A 56 -38.55 4.39 -7.92
C PHE A 56 -38.83 4.60 -6.42
N VAL A 57 -39.78 5.48 -6.07
CA VAL A 57 -40.21 5.70 -4.68
C VAL A 57 -41.36 4.73 -4.35
N ILE A 58 -41.09 3.73 -3.50
CA ILE A 58 -42.14 2.84 -2.96
C ILE A 58 -42.78 3.56 -1.78
N ALA A 59 -44.04 3.98 -1.94
CA ALA A 59 -44.84 4.53 -0.83
C ALA A 59 -45.13 3.44 0.22
N PRO A 60 -45.22 3.80 1.51
CA PRO A 60 -45.47 2.84 2.61
C PRO A 60 -46.81 2.12 2.48
#